data_AF-A0A9D5M5A6-F1
#
_entry.id   AF-A0A9D5M5A6-F1
#
_cell.length_a   1.000
_cell.length_b   1.000
_cell.length_c   1.000
_cell.angle_alpha   90.00
_cell.angle_beta   90.00
_cell.angle_gamma   90.00
#
_symmetry.space_group_name_H-M   'P 1'
#
loop_
_entity.id
_entity.type
_entity.pdbx_description
1 polymer ?
#
loop_
_entity_poly.entity_id
_entity_poly.type
_entity_poly.pdbx_seq_one_letter_code
_entity_poly.pdbx_strand_id
1 'polypeptide(L)' 'MHDGYYARVCEYKQIMLLAKAMLRQGIISAKDYAQIDKIIARKKGINSCSLYREIP' A
#
# COMPACT_ATOMS: atom_id res chain seq x y z
N MET A 1 -17.90 5.78 -13.65
CA MET A 1 -16.54 6.32 -13.44
C MET A 1 -16.10 5.96 -12.04
N HIS A 2 -15.44 4.82 -11.90
CA HIS A 2 -14.91 4.28 -10.64
C HIS A 2 -13.41 4.62 -10.50
N ASP A 3 -12.91 5.56 -11.31
CA ASP A 3 -11.49 5.69 -11.66
C ASP A 3 -10.63 6.22 -10.51
N GLY A 4 -11.19 7.09 -9.66
CA GLY A 4 -10.47 7.66 -8.51
C GLY A 4 -10.21 6.69 -7.36
N TYR A 5 -10.96 5.59 -7.26
CA TYR A 5 -10.67 4.54 -6.27
C TYR A 5 -9.56 3.61 -6.76
N TYR A 6 -9.67 3.14 -8.00
CA TYR A 6 -8.65 2.32 -8.65
C TYR A 6 -7.28 3.00 -8.70
N ALA A 7 -7.23 4.28 -9.05
CA ALA A 7 -5.99 5.05 -9.06
C ALA A 7 -5.32 5.06 -7.68
N ARG A 8 -6.09 5.31 -6.61
CA ARG A 8 -5.58 5.31 -5.24
C ARG A 8 -5.03 3.95 -4.81
N VAL A 9 -5.72 2.86 -5.18
CA VAL A 9 -5.25 1.49 -4.91
C VAL A 9 -3.98 1.17 -5.68
N CYS A 10 -3.88 1.60 -6.94
CA CYS A 10 -2.70 1.39 -7.77
C CYS A 10 -1.47 2.12 -7.19
N GLU A 11 -1.64 3.39 -6.83
CA GLU A 11 -0.60 4.18 -6.16
C GLU A 11 -0.16 3.58 -4.83
N TYR A 12 -1.11 3.10 -4.01
CA TYR A 12 -0.79 2.38 -2.77
C TYR A 12 0.07 1.15 -3.06
N LYS A 13 -0.32 0.32 -4.04
CA LYS A 13 0.43 -0.89 -4.41
C LYS A 13 1.85 -0.55 -4.91
N GLN A 14 2.00 0.50 -5.72
CA GLN A 14 3.31 0.96 -6.18
C GLN A 14 4.22 1.38 -5.02
N ILE A 15 3.70 2.14 -4.06
CA ILE A 15 4.46 2.56 -2.87
C ILE A 15 4.85 1.34 -2.02
N MET A 16 3.93 0.38 -1.83
CA MET A 16 4.21 -0.84 -1.06
C MET A 16 5.20 -1.77 -1.76
N LEU A 17 5.25 -1.80 -3.10
CA LEU A 17 6.26 -2.52 -3.87
C LEU A 17 7.66 -1.91 -3.67
N LEU A 18 7.77 -0.58 -3.69
CA LEU A 18 9.02 0.12 -3.41
C LEU A 18 9.47 -0.14 -1.96
N ALA A 19 8.57 -0.01 -0.98
CA ALA A 19 8.87 -0.31 0.42
C ALA A 19 9.32 -1.78 0.60
N LYS A 20 8.72 -2.72 -0.14
CA LYS A 20 9.12 -4.13 -0.11
C LYS A 20 10.51 -4.34 -0.69
N ALA A 21 10.86 -3.62 -1.76
CA ALA A 21 12.21 -3.65 -2.32
C ALA A 21 13.24 -3.10 -1.32
N MET A 22 12.93 -1.98 -0.66
CA MET A 22 13.77 -1.41 0.39
C MET A 22 13.94 -2.35 1.59
N LEU A 23 12.87 -3.04 1.99
CA LEU A 23 12.91 -4.07 3.04
C LEU A 23 13.82 -5.22 2.65
N ARG A 24 13.71 -5.72 1.40
CA ARG A 24 14.56 -6.81 0.89
C ARG A 24 16.03 -6.42 0.81
N GLN A 25 16.32 -5.15 0.57
CA GLN A 25 17.67 -4.60 0.57
C GLN A 25 18.19 -4.28 1.98
N GLY A 26 17.38 -4.43 3.03
CA GLY A 26 17.75 -4.12 4.40
C GLY A 26 17.82 -2.62 4.71
N ILE A 27 17.32 -1.75 3.82
CA ILE A 27 17.31 -0.28 4.00
C ILE A 27 16.31 0.11 5.10
N ILE A 28 15.20 -0.62 5.19
CA ILE A 28 14.17 -0.42 6.21
C ILE A 28 13.94 -1.72 6.97
N SER A 29 13.51 -1.62 8.22
CA SER A 29 13.11 -2.79 9.01
C SER A 29 11.69 -3.24 8.68
N ALA A 30 11.33 -4.45 9.10
CA ALA A 30 9.95 -4.93 9.00
C ALA A 30 8.95 -4.03 9.76
N LYS A 31 9.40 -3.40 10.86
CA LYS A 31 8.60 -2.44 11.62
C LYS A 31 8.32 -1.17 10.82
N ASP A 32 9.34 -0.66 10.14
CA ASP A 32 9.21 0.52 9.28
C ASP A 32 8.29 0.23 8.09
N TYR A 33 8.41 -0.96 7.49
CA TYR A 33 7.51 -1.42 6.43
C TYR A 33 6.05 -1.42 6.88
N ALA A 34 5.76 -1.97 8.07
CA ALA A 34 4.41 -1.97 8.65
C ALA A 34 3.91 -0.55 9.01
N GLN A 35 4.81 0.36 9.36
CA GLN A 35 4.46 1.76 9.62
C GLN A 35 4.13 2.50 8.31
N ILE A 36 4.91 2.28 7.25
CA ILE A 36 4.64 2.82 5.91
C ILE A 36 3.26 2.34 5.43
N ASP A 37 2.97 1.04 5.55
CA ASP A 37 1.66 0.48 5.19
C ASP A 37 0.49 1.26 5.82
N LYS A 38 0.53 1.41 7.16
CA LYS A 38 -0.52 2.13 7.90
C LYS A 38 -0.64 3.58 7.48
N ILE A 39 0.47 4.27 7.26
CA ILE A 39 0.48 5.69 6.87
C ILE A 39 -0.14 5.86 5.48
N ILE A 40 0.28 5.05 4.50
CA ILE A 40 -0.17 5.17 3.11
C ILE A 40 -1.64 4.72 2.98
N ALA A 41 -2.02 3.62 3.64
CA ALA A 41 -3.42 3.17 3.69
C ALA A 41 -4.33 4.28 4.23
N ARG A 42 -3.98 4.89 5.37
CA ARG A 42 -4.73 6.02 5.95
C ARG A 42 -4.77 7.23 4.99
N LYS A 43 -3.63 7.63 4.42
CA LYS A 43 -3.52 8.80 3.54
C LYS A 43 -4.35 8.67 2.26
N LYS A 44 -4.44 7.45 1.71
CA LYS A 44 -5.23 7.17 0.50
C LYS A 44 -6.69 6.83 0.81
N GLY A 45 -7.07 6.73 2.09
CA GLY A 45 -8.40 6.33 2.51
C GLY A 45 -8.73 4.88 2.12
N ILE A 46 -7.69 4.04 2.04
CA ILE A 46 -7.82 2.62 1.74
C ILE A 46 -7.87 1.90 3.08
N ASN A 47 -8.97 1.23 3.37
CA ASN A 47 -9.05 0.36 4.53
C ASN A 47 -8.53 -1.05 4.16
N SER A 48 -8.09 -1.82 5.15
CA SER A 48 -7.60 -3.18 4.94
C SER A 48 -8.64 -4.09 4.26
N CYS A 49 -9.93 -3.95 4.57
CA CYS A 49 -11.01 -4.70 3.93
C CYS A 49 -11.16 -4.40 2.43
N SER A 50 -10.76 -3.20 1.97
CA SER A 50 -10.87 -2.81 0.56
C SER A 50 -9.69 -3.27 -0.30
N LEU A 51 -8.59 -3.71 0.31
CA LEU A 51 -7.42 -4.31 -0.37
C LEU A 51 -7.61 -5.78 -0.70
N TYR A 52 -8.40 -6.50 0.11
CA TYR A 52 -8.67 -7.94 0.00
C TYR A 52 -9.98 -8.28 -0.71
N ARG A 53 -10.73 -7.29 -1.19
CA ARG A 53 -11.72 -7.56 -2.24
C ARG A 53 -10.95 -7.86 -3.51
N GLU A 54 -10.61 -9.13 -3.68
CA GLU A 54 -10.40 -9.73 -4.99
C GLU A 54 -11.55 -9.27 -5.87
N ILE A 55 -11.21 -8.48 -6.89
CA ILE A 55 -12.15 -8.17 -7.94
C ILE A 55 -12.30 -9.49 -8.72
N PRO A 56 -13.50 -10.10 -8.77
CA PRO A 56 -13.72 -11.31 -9.57
C PRO A 56 -13.48 -11.04 -11.06
#